data_AF-A0A1B3ZA09-F1
#
_entry.id   AF-A0A1B3ZA09-F1
#
_cell.length_a   1.000
_cell.length_b   1.000
_cell.length_c   1.000
_cell.angle_alpha   90.00
_cell.angle_beta   90.00
_cell.angle_gamma   90.00
#
_symmetry.space_group_name_H-M   'P 1'
#
loop_
_entity.id
_entity.type
_entity.pdbx_description
1 polymer ?
#
loop_
_entity_poly.entity_id
_entity_poly.type
_entity_poly.pdbx_seq_one_letter_code
_entity_poly.pdbx_strand_id
1 'polypeptide(L)'
;MPTQKSLPAADLAIMWQIDEMHLECPFAGSRILRDLLRQEGIEIGRQHAATLMKKKAIEATYPPPPPPPRTPRLHCEERLIPVPRSSDSLGVSNASKW
;
A
#
# COMPACT_ATOMS: atom_id res chain seq x y z
N MET A 1 -29.93 12.45 -1.38
CA MET A 1 -29.09 13.67 -1.29
C MET A 1 -27.99 13.40 -0.28
N PRO A 2 -26.69 13.44 -0.64
CA PRO A 2 -25.63 13.27 0.35
C PRO A 2 -25.66 14.47 1.30
N THR A 3 -25.84 14.20 2.59
CA THR A 3 -25.89 15.21 3.64
C THR A 3 -24.49 15.77 3.86
N GLN A 4 -24.27 17.05 3.53
CA GLN A 4 -23.00 17.70 3.82
C GLN A 4 -22.85 17.88 5.33
N LYS A 5 -22.02 17.04 5.93
CA LYS A 5 -21.67 17.12 7.34
C LYS A 5 -20.73 18.31 7.52
N SER A 6 -21.18 19.37 8.20
CA SER A 6 -20.34 20.52 8.56
C SER A 6 -19.12 20.00 9.31
N LEU A 7 -17.93 20.21 8.75
CA LEU A 7 -16.66 19.79 9.35
C LEU A 7 -16.19 20.87 10.33
N PRO A 8 -15.52 20.51 11.43
CA PRO A 8 -14.93 21.51 12.31
C PRO A 8 -13.92 22.36 11.53
N ALA A 9 -13.80 23.65 11.86
CA ALA A 9 -12.96 24.60 11.11
C ALA A 9 -11.50 24.13 10.95
N ALA A 10 -10.97 23.39 11.93
CA ALA A 10 -9.65 22.77 11.87
C ALA A 10 -9.53 21.72 10.74
N ASP A 11 -10.55 20.88 10.54
CA ASP A 11 -10.56 19.89 9.47
C ASP A 11 -10.64 20.56 8.08
N LEU A 12 -11.32 21.71 7.98
CA LEU A 12 -11.40 22.49 6.75
C LEU A 12 -10.05 23.10 6.36
N ALA A 13 -9.30 23.64 7.32
CA ALA A 13 -7.95 24.14 7.10
C ALA A 13 -7.02 23.02 6.61
N ILE A 14 -7.04 21.86 7.28
CA ILE A 14 -6.26 20.68 6.88
C ILE A 14 -6.67 20.20 5.48
N MET A 15 -7.97 20.25 5.17
CA MET A 15 -8.48 19.89 3.85
C MET A 15 -7.98 20.81 2.73
N TRP A 16 -7.89 22.12 2.95
CA TRP A 16 -7.33 23.04 1.96
C TRP A 16 -5.83 22.82 1.75
N GLN A 17 -5.10 22.57 2.83
CA GLN A 17 -3.68 22.29 2.76
C GLN A 17 -3.37 20.95 2.08
N ILE A 18 -4.20 19.93 2.30
CA ILE A 18 -4.13 18.66 1.55
C ILE A 18 -4.38 18.90 0.07
N ASP A 19 -5.37 19.72 -0.31
CA ASP A 19 -5.64 20.02 -1.72
C ASP A 19 -4.44 20.72 -2.38
N GLU A 20 -3.83 21.69 -1.69
CA GLU A 20 -2.64 22.41 -2.19
C GLU A 20 -1.45 21.48 -2.40
N MET A 21 -1.10 20.64 -1.41
CA MET A 21 -0.04 19.64 -1.56
C MET A 21 -0.36 18.59 -2.64
N HIS A 22 -1.65 18.27 -2.85
CA HIS A 22 -2.05 17.28 -3.85
C HIS A 22 -1.93 17.82 -5.28
N LEU A 23 -2.08 19.14 -5.49
CA LEU A 23 -1.80 19.78 -6.77
C LEU A 23 -0.31 19.66 -7.15
N GLU A 24 0.58 19.79 -6.17
CA GLU A 24 2.02 19.61 -6.36
C GLU A 24 2.39 18.14 -6.55
N CYS A 25 1.74 17.25 -5.78
CA CYS A 25 2.05 15.83 -5.74
C CYS A 25 0.78 14.96 -5.85
N PRO A 26 0.26 14.71 -7.07
CA PRO A 26 -0.95 13.89 -7.27
C PRO A 26 -0.78 12.41 -6.86
N PHE A 27 0.47 11.98 -6.66
CA PHE A 27 0.85 10.65 -6.17
C PHE A 27 0.92 10.56 -4.65
N ALA A 28 0.85 11.69 -3.93
CA ALA A 28 0.94 11.72 -2.47
C ALA A 28 -0.32 11.09 -1.86
N GLY A 29 -0.23 9.80 -1.55
CA GLY A 29 -1.25 9.11 -0.77
C GLY A 29 -1.24 9.52 0.71
N SER A 30 -2.19 8.98 1.48
CA SER A 30 -2.38 9.31 2.90
C SER A 30 -1.13 9.14 3.79
N ARG A 31 -0.17 8.29 3.39
CA ARG A 31 1.11 8.13 4.10
C ARG A 31 2.07 9.29 3.86
N ILE A 32 2.19 9.73 2.61
CA ILE A 32 3.07 10.84 2.21
C ILE A 32 2.49 12.16 2.73
N LEU A 33 1.20 12.38 2.53
CA LEU A 33 0.50 13.56 3.06
C LEU A 33 0.61 13.68 4.57
N ARG A 34 0.51 12.56 5.31
CA ARG A 34 0.74 12.57 6.76
C ARG A 34 2.14 13.09 7.09
N ASP A 35 3.16 12.63 6.38
CA ASP A 35 4.55 13.00 6.69
C ASP A 35 4.83 14.45 6.32
N LEU A 36 4.23 14.96 5.23
CA LEU A 36 4.28 16.38 4.85
C LEU A 36 3.55 17.27 5.88
N LEU A 37 2.35 16.88 6.31
CA LEU A 37 1.61 17.61 7.33
C LEU A 37 2.33 17.64 8.68
N ARG A 38 3.06 16.58 9.02
CA ARG A 38 3.93 16.57 10.21
C ARG A 38 5.09 17.54 10.10
N GLN A 39 5.64 17.75 8.90
CA GLN A 39 6.68 18.77 8.68
C GLN A 39 6.13 20.19 8.86
N GLU A 40 4.86 20.41 8.51
CA GLU A 40 4.16 21.67 8.73
C GLU A 40 3.64 21.86 10.17
N GLY A 41 3.91 20.91 11.07
CA GLY A 41 3.52 20.98 12.49
C GLY A 41 2.09 20.54 12.78
N ILE A 42 1.40 19.93 11.80
CA ILE A 42 0.05 19.41 11.95
C ILE A 42 0.10 17.90 12.19
N GLU A 43 -0.14 17.49 13.43
CA GLU A 43 -0.21 16.08 13.79
C GLU A 43 -1.55 15.46 13.40
N ILE A 44 -1.59 14.77 12.26
CA ILE A 44 -2.74 13.93 11.88
C ILE A 44 -2.38 12.46 11.75
N GLY A 45 -3.35 11.60 12.06
CA GLY A 45 -3.24 10.15 11.87
C GLY A 45 -3.51 9.72 10.43
N ARG A 46 -3.00 8.53 10.05
CA ARG A 46 -3.22 7.93 8.71
C ARG A 46 -4.70 7.83 8.32
N GLN A 47 -5.56 7.52 9.28
CA GLN A 47 -6.98 7.26 9.05
C GLN A 47 -7.75 8.57 8.89
N HIS A 48 -7.32 9.63 9.59
CA HIS A 48 -7.86 10.97 9.42
C HIS A 48 -7.51 11.51 8.03
N ALA A 49 -6.23 11.44 7.64
CA ALA A 49 -5.77 11.81 6.30
C ALA A 49 -6.58 11.09 5.20
N ALA A 50 -6.71 9.77 5.29
CA ALA A 50 -7.47 8.98 4.32
C ALA A 50 -8.96 9.34 4.29
N THR A 51 -9.55 9.71 5.42
CA THR A 51 -10.95 10.14 5.50
C THR A 51 -11.16 11.51 4.86
N LEU A 52 -10.21 12.44 5.07
CA LEU A 52 -10.24 13.77 4.45
C LEU A 52 -10.07 13.67 2.91
N MET A 53 -9.14 12.84 2.42
CA MET A 53 -9.00 12.55 0.98
C MET A 53 -10.30 12.00 0.37
N LYS A 54 -10.94 11.04 1.05
CA LYS A 54 -12.23 10.47 0.61
C LYS A 54 -13.35 11.51 0.58
N LYS A 55 -13.39 12.41 1.57
CA LYS A 55 -14.38 13.51 1.61
C LYS A 55 -14.18 14.51 0.47
N LYS A 56 -12.94 14.72 0.04
CA LYS A 56 -12.58 15.57 -1.11
C LYS A 56 -12.71 14.89 -2.47
N ALA A 57 -13.00 13.59 -2.50
CA ALA A 57 -12.96 12.77 -3.72
C ALA A 57 -11.58 12.81 -4.43
N ILE A 58 -10.50 12.90 -3.64
CA ILE A 58 -9.13 12.89 -4.12
C ILE A 58 -8.56 11.49 -3.96
N GLU A 59 -8.25 10.85 -5.08
CA GLU A 59 -7.56 9.56 -5.13
C GLU A 59 -6.10 9.75 -5.53
N ALA A 60 -5.20 9.11 -4.80
CA ALA A 60 -3.80 9.07 -5.18
C ALA A 60 -3.67 8.31 -6.50
N THR A 61 -3.35 9.04 -7.56
CA THR A 61 -3.15 8.43 -8.87
C THR A 61 -1.78 7.78 -8.87
N TYR A 62 -1.74 6.45 -8.90
CA TYR A 62 -0.50 5.73 -9.12
C TYR A 62 -0.06 5.93 -10.58
N PRO A 63 1.21 6.31 -10.83
CA PRO A 63 1.71 6.37 -12.19
C PRO A 63 1.63 4.96 -12.83
N PRO A 64 1.33 4.87 -14.14
CA PRO A 64 1.40 3.59 -14.84
C PRO A 64 2.81 3.00 -14.70
N PRO A 65 2.94 1.66 -14.60
CA PRO A 65 4.25 1.04 -14.45
C PRO A 65 5.15 1.45 -15.63
N PRO A 66 6.44 1.71 -15.39
CA PRO A 66 7.36 1.96 -16.50
C PRO A 66 7.34 0.75 -17.45
N PRO A 67 7.46 0.96 -18.77
CA PRO A 67 7.53 -0.15 -19.70
C PRO A 67 8.65 -1.10 -19.28
N PRO A 68 8.46 -2.43 -19.39
CA PRO A 68 9.51 -3.36 -19.03
C PRO A 68 10.78 -2.99 -19.81
N PRO A 69 11.97 -3.09 -19.19
CA PRO A 69 13.21 -2.87 -19.93
C PRO A 69 13.20 -3.76 -21.17
N ARG A 70 13.51 -3.19 -22.35
CA ARG A 70 13.68 -3.96 -23.58
C ARG A 70 14.92 -4.84 -23.45
N THR A 71 14.81 -5.93 -22.71
CA THR A 71 15.72 -7.06 -22.79
C THR A 71 15.04 -8.11 -23.66
N PRO A 72 15.65 -8.56 -24.77
CA PRO A 72 15.18 -9.73 -25.47
C PRO A 72 15.38 -10.92 -24.51
N ARG A 73 14.30 -11.26 -23.80
CA ARG A 73 13.98 -12.55 -23.19
C ARG A 73 15.17 -13.52 -23.12
N LEU A 74 15.96 -13.42 -22.05
CA LEU A 74 16.82 -14.53 -21.62
C LEU A 74 16.03 -15.34 -20.59
N HIS A 75 15.46 -16.44 -21.10
CA HIS A 75 15.17 -17.71 -20.44
C HIS A 75 14.69 -17.67 -18.97
N CYS A 76 13.40 -17.95 -18.76
CA CYS A 76 12.83 -18.20 -17.44
C CYS A 76 12.77 -19.70 -17.08
N GLU A 77 13.35 -20.57 -17.90
CA GLU A 77 13.40 -22.01 -17.61
C GLU A 77 14.76 -22.42 -17.04
N GLU A 78 14.69 -23.31 -16.04
CA GLU A 78 15.77 -24.00 -15.34
C GLU A 78 16.40 -23.30 -14.13
N ARG A 79 15.58 -23.13 -13.09
CA ARG A 79 15.99 -23.57 -11.74
C ARG A 79 14.90 -24.44 -11.12
N LEU A 80 14.82 -25.65 -11.64
CA LEU A 80 14.25 -26.79 -10.94
C LEU A 80 15.00 -26.92 -9.60
N ILE A 81 14.37 -26.63 -8.48
CA ILE A 81 14.93 -26.99 -7.17
C ILE A 81 14.64 -28.48 -7.01
N PRO A 82 15.63 -29.38 -7.02
CA PRO A 82 15.35 -30.78 -6.76
C PRO A 82 14.98 -30.90 -5.28
N VAL A 83 13.72 -31.25 -5.00
CA VAL A 83 13.35 -31.74 -3.68
C VAL A 83 14.00 -33.12 -3.50
N PRO A 84 14.76 -33.35 -2.42
CA PRO A 84 15.24 -34.70 -2.13
C PRO A 84 14.03 -35.58 -1.85
N ARG A 85 13.79 -36.55 -2.75
CA ARG A 85 12.84 -37.65 -2.55
C ARG A 85 13.37 -38.47 -1.38
N SER A 86 12.75 -38.32 -0.21
CA SER A 86 13.00 -39.14 0.97
C SER A 86 12.72 -40.60 0.63
N SER A 87 13.76 -41.35 0.30
CA SER A 87 13.71 -42.80 0.33
C SER A 87 13.83 -43.22 1.80
N ASP A 88 12.67 -43.53 2.37
CA ASP A 88 12.54 -44.35 3.57
C ASP A 88 13.38 -45.62 3.44
N SER A 89 14.25 -45.83 4.42
CA SER A 89 14.81 -47.15 4.75
C SER A 89 15.29 -47.14 6.20
N LEU A 90 14.36 -47.03 7.14
CA LEU A 90 14.51 -47.62 8.47
C LEU A 90 13.22 -48.38 8.77
N GLY A 91 13.23 -49.67 8.46
CA GLY A 91 12.31 -50.58 9.12
C GLY A 91 12.78 -50.74 10.56
N VAL A 92 11.94 -50.38 11.54
CA VAL A 92 11.70 -51.16 12.76
C VAL A 92 10.34 -50.76 13.34
N SER A 93 9.52 -51.79 13.50
CA SER A 93 8.27 -51.95 14.23
C SER A 93 8.11 -51.17 15.55
N ASN A 94 6.90 -50.64 15.79
CA ASN A 94 6.12 -50.89 17.02
C ASN A 94 4.67 -50.41 16.77
N ALA A 95 3.75 -51.31 16.46
CA ALA A 95 2.80 -51.86 17.43
C ALA A 95 1.95 -50.80 18.17
N SER A 96 0.65 -50.87 17.87
CA SER A 96 -0.46 -50.71 18.82
C SER A 96 -0.97 -49.30 19.13
N LYS A 97 -2.27 -49.16 18.83
CA LYS A 97 -3.23 -48.14 19.29
C LYS A 97 -2.95 -46.74 18.74
N TRP A 98 -3.93 -46.07 18.13
CA TRP A 98 -5.30 -45.84 18.62
C TRP A 98 -6.35 -45.92 17.50
#